data_AF-A0A813DXZ6-F1
#
_entry.id   AF-A0A813DXZ6-F1
#
_cell.length_a   1.000
_cell.length_b   1.000
_cell.length_c   1.000
_cell.angle_alpha   90.00
_cell.angle_beta   90.00
_cell.angle_gamma   90.00
#
_symmetry.space_group_name_H-M   'P 1'
#
loop_
_entity.id
_entity.type
_entity.pdbx_description
1 polymer ?
#
loop_
_entity_poly.entity_id
_entity_poly.type
_entity_poly.pdbx_seq_one_letter_code
_entity_poly.pdbx_strand_id
1 'polypeptide(L)'
;MIPCCQAIPCQPLSAWTRARRTLRLAVRRCTNNTNNSNNNNNRAETPRVDLISLDAEGAETEIFRGFPFEAWDIRCTGVETSRRKAMATEGLLLPQGFVKIAVLGKDAVYVSRAAMADLPARLQLPQNINWNEPGSDSDTIEYMRFQRLFCAEGDLDVDVGDQRLLNETEITRQWARTEAANDESLKS
;
A
#
# COMPACT_ATOMS: atom_id res chain seq x y z
N MET A 1 -36.21 9.13 48.52
CA MET A 1 -36.18 8.65 47.13
C MET A 1 -35.02 9.34 46.42
N ILE A 2 -33.90 8.64 46.24
CA ILE A 2 -32.69 9.13 45.58
C ILE A 2 -32.46 8.16 44.40
N PRO A 3 -32.34 8.63 43.15
CA PRO A 3 -32.14 7.72 42.03
C PRO A 3 -30.68 7.25 41.97
N CYS A 4 -30.54 5.93 41.84
CA CYS A 4 -29.30 5.21 41.55
C CYS A 4 -28.54 5.82 40.36
N CYS A 5 -27.26 6.13 40.56
CA CYS A 5 -26.31 6.37 39.49
C CYS A 5 -26.12 5.09 38.68
N GLN A 6 -26.51 5.10 37.40
CA GLN A 6 -26.16 4.04 36.46
C GLN A 6 -24.70 4.19 36.02
N ALA A 7 -23.94 3.12 36.14
CA ALA A 7 -22.57 3.03 35.66
C ALA A 7 -22.54 3.12 34.12
N ILE A 8 -21.83 4.13 33.60
CA ILE A 8 -21.54 4.24 32.17
C ILE A 8 -20.50 3.17 31.83
N PRO A 9 -20.75 2.24 30.89
CA PRO A 9 -19.76 1.24 30.51
C PRO A 9 -18.57 1.92 29.84
N CYS A 10 -17.36 1.67 30.37
CA CYS A 10 -16.11 2.04 29.72
C CYS A 10 -16.08 1.42 28.32
N GLN A 11 -16.19 2.25 27.28
CA GLN A 11 -16.07 1.76 25.91
C GLN A 11 -14.66 1.21 25.70
N PRO A 12 -14.51 0.04 25.05
CA PRO A 12 -13.20 -0.51 24.75
C PRO A 12 -12.43 0.50 23.90
N LEU A 13 -11.19 0.81 24.33
CA LEU A 13 -10.24 1.57 23.55
C LEU A 13 -10.26 1.06 22.12
N SER A 14 -10.66 1.92 21.19
CA SER A 14 -10.86 1.56 19.78
C SER A 14 -9.56 0.95 19.23
N ALA A 15 -9.68 0.01 18.29
CA ALA A 15 -8.54 -0.65 17.63
C ALA A 15 -7.45 0.35 17.18
N TRP A 16 -7.86 1.58 16.87
CA TRP A 16 -7.02 2.73 16.56
C TRP A 16 -5.97 3.07 17.63
N THR A 17 -6.32 2.96 18.91
CA THR A 17 -5.40 3.27 20.02
C THR A 17 -4.36 2.17 20.21
N ARG A 18 -4.69 0.94 19.83
CA ARG A 18 -3.79 -0.23 19.91
C ARG A 18 -2.84 -0.29 18.72
N ALA A 19 -3.31 0.06 17.52
CA ALA A 19 -2.49 0.15 16.29
C ALA A 19 -1.36 1.19 16.38
N ARG A 20 -1.49 2.22 17.23
CA ARG A 20 -0.44 3.24 17.45
C ARG A 20 0.90 2.70 17.97
N ARG A 21 0.95 1.50 18.57
CA ARG A 21 2.20 0.97 19.17
C ARG A 21 3.12 0.27 18.18
N THR A 22 2.62 -0.15 17.02
CA THR A 22 3.41 -0.88 16.00
C THR A 22 3.42 -0.21 14.64
N LEU A 23 2.66 0.88 14.44
CA LEU A 23 2.66 1.62 13.19
C LEU A 23 3.98 2.36 12.98
N ARG A 24 4.78 1.92 12.00
CA ARG A 24 5.73 2.82 11.31
C ARG A 24 4.94 3.67 10.32
N LEU A 25 4.13 4.58 10.83
CA LEU A 25 3.49 5.58 9.98
C LEU A 25 4.52 6.66 9.65
N ALA A 26 5.16 6.53 8.50
CA ALA A 26 6.01 7.59 7.95
C ALA A 26 5.10 8.70 7.39
N VAL A 27 4.56 9.55 8.26
CA VAL A 27 3.87 10.77 7.81
C VAL A 27 4.91 11.82 7.44
N ARG A 28 5.23 11.93 6.16
CA ARG A 28 6.05 13.03 5.67
C ARG A 28 5.16 14.25 5.49
N ARG A 29 5.14 15.14 6.49
CA ARG A 29 4.54 16.48 6.33
C ARG A 29 5.48 17.32 5.47
N CYS A 30 5.04 17.72 4.28
CA CYS A 30 5.62 18.90 3.65
C CYS A 30 5.07 20.12 4.40
N THR A 31 5.93 20.80 5.15
CA THR A 31 5.59 22.08 5.76
C THR A 31 5.28 23.08 4.65
N ASN A 32 4.03 23.53 4.58
CA ASN A 32 3.61 24.59 3.67
C ASN A 32 4.40 25.87 3.99
N ASN A 33 5.19 26.32 3.02
CA ASN A 33 5.78 27.65 3.02
C ASN A 33 4.63 28.67 3.01
N THR A 34 4.37 29.31 4.15
CA THR A 34 3.18 30.14 4.37
C THR A 34 3.37 31.51 3.72
N ASN A 35 3.11 31.61 2.42
CA ASN A 35 2.93 32.90 1.77
C ASN A 35 1.49 33.38 2.04
N ASN A 36 1.41 34.13 3.14
CA ASN A 36 0.26 34.82 3.70
C ASN A 36 -0.60 35.54 2.63
N SER A 37 -1.73 34.95 2.25
CA SER A 37 -2.77 35.62 1.45
C SER A 37 -4.04 35.73 2.30
N ASN A 38 -4.36 36.97 2.67
CA ASN A 38 -5.46 37.40 3.54
C ASN A 38 -6.86 37.05 2.97
N ASN A 39 -7.28 35.79 3.01
CA ASN A 39 -8.66 35.41 2.72
C ASN A 39 -9.37 34.93 4.00
N ASN A 40 -10.33 35.73 4.45
CA ASN A 40 -11.11 35.61 5.70
C ASN A 40 -12.08 34.40 5.78
N ASN A 41 -11.78 33.29 5.11
CA ASN A 41 -12.56 32.07 5.24
C ASN A 41 -11.86 31.17 6.27
N ASN A 42 -12.20 31.35 7.56
CA ASN A 42 -11.75 30.56 8.71
C ASN A 42 -12.26 29.10 8.69
N ARG A 43 -12.14 28.38 7.56
CA ARG A 43 -12.16 26.93 7.61
C ARG A 43 -10.77 26.52 8.08
N ALA A 44 -10.70 25.91 9.26
CA ALA A 44 -9.46 25.32 9.75
C ALA A 44 -8.85 24.48 8.62
N GLU A 45 -7.67 24.86 8.15
CA GLU A 45 -7.00 24.16 7.06
C GLU A 45 -6.82 22.70 7.50
N THR A 46 -7.43 21.79 6.74
CA THR A 46 -7.24 20.36 6.97
C THR A 46 -5.77 20.03 6.78
N PRO A 47 -5.12 19.35 7.74
CA PRO A 47 -3.71 19.01 7.61
C PRO A 47 -3.49 18.16 6.37
N ARG A 48 -2.57 18.61 5.53
CA ARG A 48 -2.22 17.96 4.28
C ARG A 48 -1.11 16.92 4.48
N VAL A 49 -1.28 15.78 3.82
CA VAL A 49 -0.33 14.68 3.76
C VAL A 49 -0.10 14.32 2.30
N ASP A 50 1.09 14.56 1.79
CA ASP A 50 1.37 14.25 0.37
C ASP A 50 1.45 12.74 0.13
N LEU A 51 1.97 11.99 1.11
CA LEU A 51 2.10 10.54 1.01
C LEU A 51 1.91 9.84 2.37
N ILE A 52 1.11 8.78 2.34
CA ILE A 52 1.04 7.77 3.40
C ILE A 52 1.63 6.48 2.84
N SER A 53 2.68 5.96 3.45
CA SER A 53 3.08 4.56 3.25
C SER A 53 2.58 3.76 4.44
N LEU A 54 1.77 2.73 4.18
CA LEU A 54 1.21 1.86 5.19
C LEU A 54 1.64 0.40 4.97
N ASP A 55 2.54 -0.02 5.84
CA ASP A 55 2.95 -1.39 6.05
C ASP A 55 2.71 -1.71 7.53
N ALA A 56 1.80 -2.64 7.80
CA ALA A 56 1.36 -2.98 9.14
C ALA A 56 1.26 -4.51 9.32
N GLU A 57 2.11 -5.27 8.62
CA GLU A 57 2.18 -6.74 8.73
C GLU A 57 0.79 -7.39 8.58
N GLY A 58 -0.03 -6.80 7.72
CA GLY A 58 -1.35 -7.28 7.43
C GLY A 58 -2.52 -6.62 8.17
N ALA A 59 -2.28 -5.62 9.01
CA ALA A 59 -3.33 -4.89 9.73
C ALA A 59 -3.86 -3.65 8.95
N GLU A 60 -3.46 -3.45 7.70
CA GLU A 60 -3.72 -2.24 6.90
C GLU A 60 -5.23 -1.97 6.79
N THR A 61 -6.01 -3.03 6.49
CA THR A 61 -7.47 -2.95 6.36
C THR A 61 -8.18 -2.55 7.66
N GLU A 62 -7.67 -2.96 8.82
CA GLU A 62 -8.24 -2.58 10.12
C GLU A 62 -7.94 -1.13 10.46
N ILE A 63 -6.73 -0.68 10.13
CA ILE A 63 -6.31 0.71 10.30
C ILE A 63 -7.17 1.62 9.44
N PHE A 64 -7.33 1.30 8.15
CA PHE A 64 -8.15 2.10 7.25
C PHE A 64 -9.64 2.11 7.63
N ARG A 65 -10.17 1.02 8.19
CA ARG A 65 -11.57 0.99 8.67
C ARG A 65 -11.83 2.03 9.76
N GLY A 66 -10.85 2.33 10.60
CA GLY A 66 -10.96 3.35 11.65
C GLY A 66 -10.32 4.70 11.29
N PHE A 67 -9.71 4.83 10.11
CA PHE A 67 -8.95 6.01 9.73
C PHE A 67 -9.88 7.16 9.34
N PRO A 68 -9.74 8.36 9.94
CA PRO A 68 -10.64 9.48 9.69
C PRO A 68 -10.25 10.23 8.40
N PHE A 69 -10.55 9.66 7.22
CA PHE A 69 -10.17 10.26 5.92
C PHE A 69 -10.63 11.71 5.74
N GLU A 70 -11.80 12.07 6.27
CA GLU A 70 -12.36 13.43 6.18
C GLU A 70 -11.55 14.49 6.95
N ALA A 71 -10.75 14.07 7.94
CA ALA A 71 -9.95 14.97 8.75
C ALA A 71 -8.59 15.30 8.12
N TRP A 72 -8.21 14.64 7.02
CA TRP A 72 -6.89 14.74 6.39
C TRP A 72 -7.01 14.94 4.88
N ASP A 73 -6.23 15.88 4.33
CA ASP A 73 -6.07 16.01 2.89
C ASP A 73 -4.91 15.12 2.42
N ILE A 74 -5.22 13.87 2.04
CA ILE A 74 -4.22 12.88 1.64
C ILE A 74 -4.16 12.80 0.11
N ARG A 75 -2.98 13.05 -0.46
CA ARG A 75 -2.79 13.01 -1.92
C ARG A 75 -2.47 11.63 -2.44
N CYS A 76 -1.60 10.89 -1.77
CA CYS A 76 -1.15 9.57 -2.19
C CYS A 76 -1.06 8.62 -1.00
N THR A 77 -1.37 7.35 -1.24
CA THR A 77 -1.30 6.27 -0.26
C THR A 77 -0.71 5.02 -0.93
N GLY A 78 0.43 4.55 -0.44
CA GLY A 78 0.98 3.23 -0.71
C GLY A 78 0.54 2.25 0.37
N VAL A 79 0.08 1.07 -0.03
CA VAL A 79 -0.39 0.02 0.89
C VAL A 79 0.20 -1.31 0.46
N GLU A 80 0.83 -2.00 1.39
CA GLU A 80 1.18 -3.40 1.17
C GLU A 80 -0.12 -4.21 1.03
N THR A 81 -0.29 -4.86 -0.12
CA THR A 81 -1.47 -5.63 -0.45
C THR A 81 -1.10 -7.06 -0.84
N SER A 82 -1.84 -8.00 -0.27
CA SER A 82 -1.83 -9.38 -0.74
C SER A 82 -3.06 -9.66 -1.59
N ARG A 83 -3.02 -10.70 -2.43
CA ARG A 83 -4.16 -11.12 -3.27
C ARG A 83 -5.47 -11.27 -2.48
N ARG A 84 -5.40 -11.69 -1.21
CA ARG A 84 -6.56 -11.86 -0.33
C ARG A 84 -7.09 -10.54 0.25
N LYS A 85 -6.24 -9.52 0.37
CA LYS A 85 -6.58 -8.23 1.00
C LYS A 85 -6.87 -7.13 0.00
N ALA A 86 -6.42 -7.27 -1.25
CA ALA A 86 -6.61 -6.27 -2.30
C ALA A 86 -8.07 -5.79 -2.41
N MET A 87 -9.04 -6.72 -2.47
CA MET A 87 -10.46 -6.37 -2.54
C MET A 87 -10.95 -5.61 -1.30
N ALA A 88 -10.46 -5.96 -0.10
CA ALA A 88 -10.84 -5.29 1.14
C ALA A 88 -10.25 -3.88 1.22
N THR A 89 -8.99 -3.70 0.84
CA THR A 89 -8.33 -2.40 0.76
C THR A 89 -8.99 -1.49 -0.28
N GLU A 90 -9.28 -2.02 -1.47
CA GLU A 90 -9.98 -1.29 -2.53
C GLU A 90 -11.40 -0.88 -2.10
N GLY A 91 -12.13 -1.77 -1.42
CA GLY A 91 -13.45 -1.47 -0.86
C GLY A 91 -13.45 -0.36 0.19
N LEU A 92 -12.31 -0.09 0.84
CA LEU A 92 -12.15 1.01 1.79
C LEU A 92 -11.70 2.31 1.12
N LEU A 93 -10.76 2.25 0.17
CA LEU A 93 -10.14 3.45 -0.41
C LEU A 93 -10.95 4.04 -1.58
N LEU A 94 -11.58 3.22 -2.43
CA LEU A 94 -12.30 3.71 -3.61
C LEU A 94 -13.50 4.61 -3.24
N PRO A 95 -14.34 4.28 -2.23
CA PRO A 95 -15.42 5.17 -1.81
C PRO A 95 -14.94 6.51 -1.24
N GLN A 96 -13.72 6.56 -0.72
CA GLN A 96 -13.08 7.77 -0.20
C GLN A 96 -12.49 8.67 -1.31
N GLY A 97 -12.70 8.30 -2.58
CA GLY A 97 -12.25 9.09 -3.73
C GLY A 97 -10.82 8.81 -4.17
N PHE A 98 -10.18 7.75 -3.66
CA PHE A 98 -8.89 7.30 -4.16
C PHE A 98 -9.04 6.49 -5.45
N VAL A 99 -8.00 6.53 -6.28
CA VAL A 99 -7.89 5.74 -7.51
C VAL A 99 -6.56 5.00 -7.48
N LYS A 100 -6.60 3.70 -7.75
CA LYS A 100 -5.40 2.87 -7.86
C LYS A 100 -4.66 3.22 -9.15
N ILE A 101 -3.40 3.62 -9.04
CA ILE A 101 -2.58 4.06 -10.18
C ILE A 101 -1.54 3.03 -10.60
N ALA A 102 -1.05 2.22 -9.66
CA ALA A 102 0.02 1.26 -9.90
C ALA A 102 -0.02 0.11 -8.87
N VAL A 103 0.55 -1.02 -9.26
CA VAL A 103 0.91 -2.13 -8.37
C VAL A 103 2.39 -2.39 -8.56
N LEU A 104 3.16 -2.28 -7.48
CA LEU A 104 4.61 -2.42 -7.44
C LEU A 104 4.93 -3.62 -6.55
N GLY A 105 4.97 -4.82 -7.14
CA GLY A 105 5.15 -6.06 -6.37
C GLY A 105 3.96 -6.30 -5.43
N LYS A 106 4.23 -6.31 -4.12
CA LYS A 106 3.20 -6.39 -3.07
C LYS A 106 2.54 -5.04 -2.76
N ASP A 107 3.09 -3.92 -3.20
CA ASP A 107 2.52 -2.61 -2.89
C ASP A 107 1.50 -2.16 -3.93
N ALA A 108 0.38 -1.61 -3.47
CA ALA A 108 -0.56 -0.89 -4.32
C ALA A 108 -0.54 0.60 -4.00
N VAL A 109 -0.41 1.41 -5.04
CA VAL A 109 -0.35 2.87 -4.92
C VAL A 109 -1.68 3.46 -5.36
N TYR A 110 -2.24 4.31 -4.49
CA TYR A 110 -3.50 4.99 -4.66
C TYR A 110 -3.29 6.51 -4.60
N VAL A 111 -3.95 7.24 -5.49
CA VAL A 111 -3.93 8.71 -5.51
C VAL A 111 -5.34 9.24 -5.34
N SER A 112 -5.50 10.28 -4.52
CA SER A 112 -6.78 10.98 -4.37
C SER A 112 -7.19 11.58 -5.72
N ARG A 113 -8.46 11.42 -6.10
CA ARG A 113 -8.99 12.00 -7.35
C ARG A 113 -8.81 13.51 -7.42
N ALA A 114 -8.86 14.21 -6.27
CA ALA A 114 -8.60 15.64 -6.21
C ALA A 114 -7.14 15.96 -6.59
N ALA A 115 -6.18 15.16 -6.09
CA ALA A 115 -4.76 15.32 -6.39
C ALA A 115 -4.38 14.84 -7.81
N MET A 116 -5.20 14.00 -8.44
CA MET A 116 -4.96 13.50 -9.79
C MET A 116 -4.90 14.62 -10.83
N ALA A 117 -5.64 15.71 -10.63
CA ALA A 117 -5.60 16.88 -11.51
C ALA A 117 -4.24 17.61 -11.49
N ASP A 118 -3.49 17.49 -10.39
CA ASP A 118 -2.16 18.09 -10.26
C ASP A 118 -1.05 17.21 -10.84
N LEU A 119 -1.36 15.95 -11.20
CA LEU A 119 -0.37 15.07 -11.80
C LEU A 119 -0.07 15.57 -13.22
N PRO A 120 1.20 15.53 -13.65
CA PRO A 120 1.53 15.86 -15.03
C PRO A 120 0.77 14.94 -15.98
N ALA A 121 0.21 15.50 -17.05
CA ALA A 121 -0.58 14.75 -18.05
C ALA A 121 0.17 13.56 -18.66
N ARG A 122 1.51 13.59 -18.61
CA ARG A 122 2.37 12.45 -18.88
C ARG A 122 3.39 12.30 -17.76
N LEU A 123 3.30 11.20 -17.02
CA LEU A 123 4.41 10.67 -16.25
C LEU A 123 5.46 10.19 -17.26
N GLN A 124 6.54 10.97 -17.44
CA GLN A 124 7.68 10.50 -18.20
C GLN A 124 8.48 9.57 -17.29
N LEU A 125 8.44 8.27 -17.61
CA LEU A 125 9.40 7.33 -17.06
C LEU A 125 10.80 7.75 -17.52
N PRO A 126 11.86 7.52 -16.72
CA PRO A 126 13.23 7.73 -17.17
C PRO A 126 13.44 6.94 -18.47
N GLN A 127 13.70 7.65 -19.57
CA GLN A 127 13.81 7.04 -20.90
C GLN A 127 15.09 6.22 -21.08
N ASN A 128 16.04 6.40 -20.17
CA ASN A 128 17.33 5.75 -20.15
C ASN A 128 17.33 4.37 -19.49
N ILE A 129 16.29 4.01 -18.74
CA ILE A 129 16.20 2.67 -18.17
C ILE A 129 15.71 1.70 -19.27
N ASN A 130 16.61 0.83 -19.73
CA ASN A 130 16.26 -0.25 -20.65
C ASN A 130 15.63 -1.42 -19.87
N TRP A 131 14.31 -1.43 -19.75
CA TRP A 131 13.55 -2.40 -18.95
C TRP A 131 13.67 -3.88 -19.39
N ASN A 132 14.22 -4.13 -20.59
CA ASN A 132 14.34 -5.47 -21.15
C ASN A 132 15.75 -6.06 -21.03
N GLU A 133 16.71 -5.31 -20.50
CA GLU A 133 18.07 -5.77 -20.28
C GLU A 133 18.42 -5.73 -18.78
N PRO A 134 19.37 -6.56 -18.31
CA PRO A 134 19.90 -6.39 -16.96
C PRO A 134 20.48 -4.98 -16.85
N GLY A 135 19.85 -4.13 -16.03
CA GLY A 135 20.24 -2.74 -15.91
C GLY A 135 21.68 -2.58 -15.44
N SER A 136 22.33 -1.51 -15.88
CA SER A 136 23.63 -1.11 -15.35
C SER A 136 23.51 -0.64 -13.90
N ASP A 137 24.63 -0.53 -13.19
CA ASP A 137 24.67 0.07 -11.84
C ASP A 137 24.10 1.50 -11.84
N SER A 138 24.29 2.25 -12.94
CA SER A 138 23.68 3.58 -13.10
C SER A 138 22.16 3.53 -13.24
N ASP A 139 21.63 2.55 -13.99
CA ASP A 139 20.17 2.37 -14.12
C ASP A 139 19.56 1.97 -12.79
N THR A 140 20.27 1.17 -12.00
CA THR A 140 19.88 0.79 -10.65
C THR A 140 19.80 2.01 -9.73
N ILE A 141 20.78 2.92 -9.77
CA ILE A 141 20.77 4.16 -8.97
C ILE A 141 19.60 5.07 -9.39
N GLU A 142 19.31 5.17 -10.68
CA GLU A 142 18.23 6.02 -11.19
C GLU A 142 16.84 5.43 -10.94
N TYR A 143 16.73 4.10 -11.05
CA TYR A 143 15.57 3.34 -10.64
C TYR A 143 15.31 3.50 -9.13
N MET A 144 16.34 3.42 -8.28
CA MET A 144 16.22 3.70 -6.85
C MET A 144 15.78 5.15 -6.57
N ARG A 145 16.23 6.13 -7.36
CA ARG A 145 15.76 7.53 -7.25
C ARG A 145 14.29 7.66 -7.66
N PHE A 146 13.89 6.98 -8.73
CA PHE A 146 12.51 6.91 -9.19
C PHE A 146 11.62 6.24 -8.14
N GLN A 147 12.02 5.09 -7.59
CA GLN A 147 11.34 4.39 -6.51
C GLN A 147 11.22 5.24 -5.24
N ARG A 148 12.28 5.98 -4.87
CA ARG A 148 12.21 6.96 -3.76
C ARG A 148 11.21 8.08 -4.00
N LEU A 149 10.95 8.44 -5.26
CA LEU A 149 9.90 9.40 -5.61
C LEU A 149 8.50 8.89 -5.25
N PHE A 150 8.31 7.57 -5.25
CA PHE A 150 7.07 6.87 -4.86
C PHE A 150 7.16 6.19 -3.48
N CYS A 151 8.26 6.40 -2.75
CA CYS A 151 8.61 5.73 -1.48
C CYS A 151 8.48 4.20 -1.49
N ALA A 152 8.80 3.56 -2.61
CA ALA A 152 9.04 2.12 -2.65
C ALA A 152 10.46 1.84 -2.10
N GLU A 153 10.61 1.79 -0.78
CA GLU A 153 11.81 1.22 -0.14
C GLU A 153 11.47 -0.22 0.26
N GLY A 154 11.52 -1.13 -0.70
CA GLY A 154 11.22 -2.55 -0.49
C GLY A 154 12.12 -3.44 -1.33
N ASP A 155 12.79 -4.38 -0.68
CA ASP A 155 13.71 -5.37 -1.24
C ASP A 155 12.97 -6.28 -2.24
N LEU A 156 13.11 -6.00 -3.53
CA LEU A 156 12.41 -6.67 -4.64
C LEU A 156 12.86 -8.13 -4.86
N ASP A 157 13.88 -8.58 -4.13
CA ASP A 157 14.55 -9.85 -4.37
C ASP A 157 13.90 -11.04 -3.65
N VAL A 158 12.98 -10.82 -2.70
CA VAL A 158 12.50 -11.91 -1.84
C VAL A 158 11.35 -12.73 -2.45
N ASP A 159 10.48 -12.13 -3.28
CA ASP A 159 9.26 -12.82 -3.74
C ASP A 159 9.34 -13.45 -5.14
N VAL A 160 10.21 -12.95 -6.01
CA VAL A 160 10.33 -13.49 -7.39
C VAL A 160 11.07 -14.84 -7.38
N GLY A 161 11.99 -15.05 -6.42
CA GLY A 161 12.67 -16.31 -6.22
C GLY A 161 11.75 -17.44 -5.75
N ASP A 162 10.86 -17.15 -4.80
CA ASP A 162 9.99 -18.15 -4.18
C ASP A 162 8.92 -18.68 -5.14
N GLN A 163 8.35 -17.82 -6.00
CA GLN A 163 7.35 -18.25 -6.99
C GLN A 163 7.94 -19.18 -8.06
N ARG A 164 9.22 -18.99 -8.41
CA ARG A 164 9.94 -19.83 -9.37
C ARG A 164 10.26 -21.20 -8.78
N LEU A 165 10.73 -21.24 -7.53
CA LEU A 165 10.97 -22.47 -6.76
C LEU A 165 9.69 -23.29 -6.55
N LEU A 166 8.55 -22.64 -6.31
CA LEU A 166 7.26 -23.31 -6.18
C LEU A 166 6.78 -23.94 -7.49
N ASN A 167 7.00 -23.27 -8.64
CA ASN A 167 6.65 -23.83 -9.94
C ASN A 167 7.56 -25.00 -10.34
N GLU A 168 8.86 -24.89 -10.10
CA GLU A 168 9.82 -25.96 -10.41
C GLU A 168 9.54 -27.23 -9.59
N THR A 169 9.26 -27.07 -8.29
CA THR A 169 8.93 -28.20 -7.40
C THR A 169 7.57 -28.85 -7.72
N GLU A 170 6.58 -28.07 -8.18
CA GLU A 170 5.28 -28.64 -8.59
C GLU A 170 5.37 -29.41 -9.90
N ILE A 171 6.18 -28.95 -10.88
CA ILE A 171 6.43 -29.70 -12.13
C ILE A 171 7.07 -31.07 -11.81
N THR A 172 8.06 -31.11 -10.92
CA THR A 172 8.69 -32.39 -10.51
C THR A 172 7.68 -33.34 -9.87
N ARG A 173 6.77 -32.82 -9.02
CA ARG A 173 5.72 -33.64 -8.40
C ARG A 173 4.72 -34.19 -9.41
N GLN A 174 4.35 -33.41 -10.43
CA GLN A 174 3.45 -33.87 -11.49
C GLN A 174 4.11 -34.96 -12.34
N TRP A 175 5.39 -34.83 -12.65
CA TRP A 175 6.14 -35.89 -13.31
C TRP A 175 6.18 -37.19 -12.51
N ALA A 176 6.51 -37.12 -11.21
CA ALA A 176 6.54 -38.31 -10.35
C ALA A 176 5.17 -39.02 -10.28
N ARG A 177 4.06 -38.26 -10.24
CA ARG A 177 2.70 -38.84 -10.28
C ARG A 177 2.41 -39.53 -11.62
N THR A 178 2.89 -38.96 -12.72
CA THR A 178 2.67 -39.48 -14.07
C THR A 178 3.47 -40.76 -14.30
N GLU A 179 4.73 -40.77 -13.83
CA GLU A 179 5.61 -41.94 -13.86
C GLU A 179 5.03 -43.09 -13.03
N ALA A 180 4.56 -42.82 -11.81
CA ALA A 180 3.90 -43.82 -10.96
C ALA A 180 2.63 -44.40 -11.61
N ALA A 181 1.81 -43.55 -12.26
CA ALA A 181 0.61 -44.00 -12.95
C ALA A 181 0.93 -44.88 -14.17
N ASN A 182 1.99 -44.56 -14.92
CA ASN A 182 2.45 -45.38 -16.04
C ASN A 182 2.99 -46.74 -15.56
N ASP A 183 3.74 -46.76 -14.45
CA ASP A 183 4.26 -47.98 -13.85
C ASP A 183 3.15 -48.92 -13.34
N GLU A 184 2.06 -48.36 -12.82
CA GLU A 184 0.87 -49.15 -12.45
C GLU A 184 0.18 -49.73 -13.68
N SER A 185 0.03 -48.95 -14.76
CA SER A 185 -0.58 -49.41 -16.02
C SER A 185 0.23 -50.50 -16.72
N LEU A 186 1.55 -50.56 -16.53
CA LEU A 186 2.41 -51.60 -17.12
C LEU A 186 2.36 -52.91 -16.32
N LYS A 187 1.91 -52.87 -15.07
CA LYS A 187 1.80 -54.05 -14.19
C LYS A 187 0.43 -54.75 -14.27
N SER A 188 -0.59 -54.07 -14.81
CA SER A 188 -1.94 -54.62 -15.07
C SER A 188 -2.04 -55.28 -16.44
#